data_AF-A0A497IID1-F1
#
_entry.id   AF-A0A497IID1-F1
#
_cell.length_a   1.000
_cell.length_b   1.000
_cell.length_c   1.000
_cell.angle_alpha   90.00
_cell.angle_beta   90.00
_cell.angle_gamma   90.00
#
_symmetry.space_group_name_H-M   'P 1'
#
loop_
_entity.id
_entity.type
_entity.pdbx_description
1 polymer ?
#
loop_
_entity_poly.entity_id
_entity_poly.type
_entity_poly.pdbx_seq_one_letter_code
_entity_poly.pdbx_strand_id
1 'polypeptide(L)'
;MKRLILPALLLLIAISGCVTEKPGIVNEGDIVKVDYVGRLEDGTVFDTSLEDVAMEAGLYDPARRYEPLQFKVGAGQMIPGFDRGILGVKVNETKNITIPPEEAYGEYDPAKVNVIPRVFEIPIEETFNRTHEMPPHSFNMTFGTEYAVGEQLQVPESEMYIIVDNITGTAVTFSYDLHEGDTFPFSDQWNKTVIAANETMITLRHDFAVGDNIILPLNPWSSTVTAISGKNATLRAEEILEPEIRTPFGTMSVSMNETNITIDSNHHLAGKTLIFTVTLREIIRDTEPKTENEAGVESIIGKPPHPPKTE
;
A
#
# COMPACT_ATOMS: atom_id res chain seq x y z
N MET A 1 -84.14 -31.08 -22.51
CA MET A 1 -82.89 -30.88 -21.74
C MET A 1 -81.70 -31.25 -22.62
N LYS A 2 -80.57 -30.55 -22.43
CA LYS A 2 -79.23 -30.69 -23.05
C LYS A 2 -78.90 -29.63 -24.11
N ARG A 3 -78.40 -28.51 -23.58
CA ARG A 3 -77.51 -27.55 -24.23
C ARG A 3 -76.19 -28.26 -24.54
N LEU A 4 -75.67 -28.12 -25.76
CA LEU A 4 -74.27 -28.41 -26.06
C LEU A 4 -73.58 -27.09 -26.42
N ILE A 5 -72.48 -26.84 -25.74
CA ILE A 5 -71.68 -25.60 -25.73
C ILE A 5 -70.47 -25.82 -26.66
N LEU A 6 -70.24 -24.84 -27.56
CA LEU A 6 -69.03 -24.27 -28.19
C LEU A 6 -67.68 -25.06 -28.18
N PRO A 7 -66.77 -24.84 -29.16
CA PRO A 7 -66.02 -23.58 -29.18
C PRO A 7 -65.80 -22.93 -30.57
N ALA A 8 -65.84 -21.59 -30.55
CA ALA A 8 -65.33 -20.72 -31.59
C ALA A 8 -63.80 -20.69 -31.52
N LEU A 9 -63.16 -20.89 -32.67
CA LEU A 9 -61.73 -20.84 -32.87
C LEU A 9 -61.27 -19.37 -32.83
N LEU A 10 -60.69 -18.93 -31.71
CA LEU A 10 -60.03 -17.63 -31.59
C LEU A 10 -58.56 -17.80 -31.98
N LEU A 11 -58.19 -17.24 -33.13
CA LEU A 11 -56.81 -17.23 -33.62
C LEU A 11 -56.01 -16.18 -32.84
N LEU A 12 -55.21 -16.63 -31.86
CA LEU A 12 -54.25 -15.80 -31.13
C LEU A 12 -53.01 -15.58 -32.02
N ILE A 13 -52.93 -14.41 -32.65
CA ILE A 13 -51.69 -13.94 -33.28
C ILE A 13 -50.76 -13.49 -32.15
N ALA A 14 -49.78 -14.31 -31.81
CA ALA A 14 -48.68 -13.92 -30.95
C ALA A 14 -47.77 -12.95 -31.74
N ILE A 15 -47.95 -11.66 -31.52
CA ILE A 15 -46.96 -10.65 -31.93
C ILE A 15 -45.77 -10.85 -31.00
N SER A 16 -44.78 -11.62 -31.45
CA SER A 16 -43.45 -11.63 -30.84
C SER A 16 -42.85 -10.24 -31.08
N GLY A 17 -43.14 -9.32 -30.16
CA GLY A 17 -42.39 -8.08 -30.01
C GLY A 17 -40.99 -8.46 -29.60
N CYS A 18 -40.10 -8.64 -30.58
CA CYS A 18 -38.68 -8.57 -30.35
C CYS A 18 -38.41 -7.11 -29.94
N VAL A 19 -38.45 -6.84 -28.63
CA VAL A 19 -37.95 -5.58 -28.08
C VAL A 19 -36.44 -5.66 -28.28
N THR A 20 -35.96 -5.11 -29.39
CA THR A 20 -34.55 -4.74 -29.49
C THR A 20 -34.37 -3.60 -28.50
N GLU A 21 -34.00 -3.92 -27.26
CA GLU A 21 -33.48 -2.91 -26.34
C GLU A 21 -32.33 -2.22 -27.05
N LYS A 22 -32.48 -0.91 -27.26
CA LYS A 22 -31.43 -0.09 -27.83
C LYS A 22 -30.21 -0.29 -26.94
N PRO A 23 -29.07 -0.79 -27.45
CA PRO A 23 -27.93 -1.12 -26.61
C PRO A 23 -27.56 0.14 -25.82
N GLY A 24 -27.56 0.01 -24.49
CA GLY A 24 -27.22 1.11 -23.61
C GLY A 24 -25.85 1.65 -23.98
N ILE A 25 -25.77 2.97 -24.15
CA ILE A 25 -24.52 3.71 -24.33
C ILE A 25 -24.14 4.27 -22.97
N VAL A 26 -22.86 4.18 -22.61
CA VAL A 26 -22.31 4.72 -21.35
C VAL A 26 -22.35 6.24 -21.35
N ASN A 27 -22.90 6.80 -20.27
CA ASN A 27 -22.90 8.23 -19.96
C ASN A 27 -22.24 8.47 -18.60
N GLU A 28 -21.88 9.72 -18.35
CA GLU A 28 -21.42 10.14 -17.03
C GLU A 28 -22.47 9.85 -15.95
N GLY A 29 -22.02 9.34 -14.80
CA GLY A 29 -22.88 8.95 -13.68
C GLY A 29 -23.46 7.54 -13.78
N ASP A 30 -23.38 6.86 -14.94
CA ASP A 30 -23.76 5.45 -15.05
C ASP A 30 -22.85 4.58 -14.16
N ILE A 31 -23.43 3.55 -13.55
CA ILE A 31 -22.66 2.46 -12.96
C ILE A 31 -22.44 1.42 -14.06
N VAL A 32 -21.20 1.02 -14.30
CA VAL A 32 -20.84 0.08 -15.37
C VAL A 32 -20.09 -1.10 -14.81
N LYS A 33 -20.16 -2.23 -15.53
CA LYS A 33 -19.24 -3.36 -15.37
C LYS A 33 -18.44 -3.57 -16.63
N VAL A 34 -17.12 -3.63 -16.52
CA VAL A 34 -16.22 -3.80 -17.66
C VAL A 34 -15.23 -4.93 -17.43
N ASP A 35 -14.97 -5.72 -18.47
CA ASP A 35 -13.73 -6.49 -18.53
C ASP A 35 -12.63 -5.63 -19.13
N TYR A 36 -11.40 -5.81 -18.66
CA TYR A 36 -10.27 -5.05 -19.17
C TYR A 36 -8.95 -5.83 -19.18
N VAL A 37 -8.08 -5.42 -20.10
CA VAL A 37 -6.66 -5.77 -20.11
C VAL A 37 -5.86 -4.48 -20.25
N GLY A 38 -5.05 -4.14 -19.25
CA GLY A 38 -4.15 -2.99 -19.26
C GLY A 38 -2.76 -3.41 -19.75
N ARG A 39 -2.23 -2.68 -20.74
CA ARG A 39 -0.95 -2.94 -21.39
C ARG A 39 -0.08 -1.69 -21.47
N LEU A 40 1.22 -1.90 -21.46
CA LEU A 40 2.20 -0.90 -21.88
C LEU A 40 2.32 -0.87 -23.42
N GLU A 41 2.99 0.15 -23.95
CA GLU A 41 3.20 0.30 -25.40
C GLU A 41 3.98 -0.85 -26.04
N ASP A 42 4.85 -1.51 -25.26
CA ASP A 42 5.58 -2.71 -25.69
C ASP A 42 4.72 -4.00 -25.67
N GLY A 43 3.46 -3.90 -25.25
CA GLY A 43 2.50 -5.00 -25.16
C GLY A 43 2.46 -5.72 -23.81
N THR A 44 3.36 -5.39 -22.88
CA THR A 44 3.42 -5.97 -21.53
C THR A 44 2.10 -5.74 -20.80
N VAL A 45 1.44 -6.80 -20.33
CA VAL A 45 0.25 -6.70 -19.48
C VAL A 45 0.69 -6.31 -18.08
N PHE A 46 0.07 -5.29 -17.50
CA PHE A 46 0.35 -4.87 -16.11
C PHE A 46 -0.85 -5.10 -15.17
N ASP A 47 -2.07 -5.21 -15.70
CA ASP A 47 -3.27 -5.50 -14.91
C ASP A 47 -4.40 -6.03 -15.81
N THR A 48 -5.32 -6.82 -15.26
CA THR A 48 -6.50 -7.32 -15.98
C THR A 48 -7.60 -7.83 -15.03
N SER A 49 -8.86 -7.76 -15.48
CA SER A 49 -9.98 -8.46 -14.83
C SER A 49 -10.12 -9.92 -15.25
N LEU A 50 -9.38 -10.39 -16.26
CA LEU A 50 -9.52 -11.71 -16.86
C LEU A 50 -8.50 -12.69 -16.28
N GLU A 51 -8.97 -13.80 -15.71
CA GLU A 51 -8.13 -14.78 -15.03
C GLU A 51 -7.12 -15.44 -15.97
N ASP A 52 -7.55 -15.83 -17.16
CA ASP A 52 -6.73 -16.49 -18.18
C ASP A 52 -5.59 -15.58 -18.65
N VAL A 53 -5.89 -14.30 -18.89
CA VAL A 53 -4.88 -13.29 -19.24
C VAL A 53 -3.91 -13.05 -18.07
N ALA A 54 -4.40 -13.02 -16.83
CA ALA A 54 -3.55 -12.88 -15.66
C ALA A 54 -2.59 -14.07 -15.50
N MET A 55 -3.07 -15.31 -15.72
CA MET A 55 -2.24 -16.51 -15.71
C MET A 55 -1.17 -16.47 -16.80
N GLU A 56 -1.54 -16.12 -18.04
CA GLU A 56 -0.60 -16.02 -19.16
C GLU A 56 0.48 -14.94 -18.93
N ALA A 57 0.08 -13.81 -18.35
CA ALA A 57 0.97 -12.70 -18.03
C ALA A 57 1.79 -12.89 -16.74
N GLY A 58 1.57 -13.96 -15.99
CA GLY A 58 2.23 -14.18 -14.69
C GLY A 58 1.76 -13.23 -13.58
N LEU A 59 0.57 -12.65 -13.70
CA LEU A 59 -0.05 -11.72 -12.75
C LEU A 59 -1.17 -12.38 -11.91
N TYR A 60 -1.29 -13.71 -11.96
CA TYR A 60 -2.32 -14.43 -11.23
C TYR A 60 -2.12 -14.32 -9.71
N ASP A 61 -3.14 -13.85 -9.01
CA ASP A 61 -3.23 -13.82 -7.55
C ASP A 61 -4.41 -14.70 -7.11
N PRO A 62 -4.18 -15.81 -6.39
CA PRO A 62 -5.26 -16.70 -5.93
C PRO A 62 -6.23 -16.02 -4.94
N ALA A 63 -5.85 -14.89 -4.34
CA ALA A 63 -6.73 -14.11 -3.46
C ALA A 63 -7.60 -13.11 -4.24
N ARG A 64 -7.33 -12.87 -5.52
CA ARG A 64 -8.09 -11.94 -6.37
C ARG A 64 -9.27 -12.63 -7.03
N ARG A 65 -10.42 -11.93 -7.05
CA ARG A 65 -11.57 -12.31 -7.88
C ARG A 65 -11.43 -11.65 -9.25
N TYR A 66 -11.32 -12.48 -10.28
CA TYR A 66 -11.24 -12.05 -11.68
C TYR A 66 -12.66 -11.93 -12.25
N GLU A 67 -13.33 -10.85 -11.89
CA GLU A 67 -14.68 -10.51 -12.34
C GLU A 67 -14.72 -9.10 -12.94
N PRO A 68 -15.75 -8.78 -13.76
CA PRO A 68 -15.86 -7.45 -14.37
C PRO A 68 -15.78 -6.33 -13.33
N LEU A 69 -14.91 -5.36 -13.58
CA LEU A 69 -14.70 -4.20 -12.72
C LEU A 69 -15.96 -3.32 -12.72
N GLN A 70 -16.53 -3.11 -11.54
CA GLN A 70 -17.68 -2.23 -11.35
C GLN A 70 -17.24 -0.86 -10.82
N PHE A 71 -17.66 0.21 -11.49
CA PHE A 71 -17.42 1.58 -11.03
C PHE A 71 -18.48 2.55 -11.56
N LYS A 72 -18.55 3.73 -10.96
CA LYS A 72 -19.40 4.83 -11.41
C LYS A 72 -18.60 5.78 -12.29
N VAL A 73 -19.03 5.95 -13.54
CA VAL A 73 -18.32 6.75 -14.54
C VAL A 73 -18.30 8.22 -14.14
N GLY A 74 -17.11 8.83 -14.11
CA GLY A 74 -16.91 10.23 -13.77
C GLY A 74 -16.89 10.52 -12.26
N ALA A 75 -16.94 9.49 -11.41
CA ALA A 75 -16.85 9.65 -9.96
C ALA A 75 -15.41 9.77 -9.44
N GLY A 76 -14.39 9.72 -10.32
CA GLY A 76 -12.98 9.79 -9.92
C GLY A 76 -12.49 8.51 -9.21
N GLN A 77 -13.20 7.40 -9.41
CA GLN A 77 -12.81 6.09 -8.87
C GLN A 77 -11.71 5.42 -9.71
N MET A 78 -11.53 5.88 -10.95
CA MET A 78 -10.53 5.40 -11.91
C MET A 78 -9.58 6.54 -12.29
N ILE A 79 -8.47 6.20 -12.93
CA ILE A 79 -7.59 7.19 -13.55
C ILE A 79 -8.36 8.03 -14.59
N PRO A 80 -8.07 9.34 -14.71
CA PRO A 80 -8.88 10.27 -15.52
C PRO A 80 -9.14 9.83 -16.97
N GLY A 81 -8.12 9.26 -17.65
CA GLY A 81 -8.27 8.84 -19.04
C GLY A 81 -9.12 7.58 -19.20
N PHE A 82 -9.20 6.72 -18.18
CA PHE A 82 -10.07 5.54 -18.20
C PHE A 82 -11.54 5.96 -18.04
N ASP A 83 -11.80 6.83 -17.05
CA ASP A 83 -13.12 7.41 -16.79
C ASP A 83 -13.69 8.13 -18.03
N ARG A 84 -12.86 8.91 -18.74
CA ARG A 84 -13.27 9.54 -20.01
C ARG A 84 -13.37 8.56 -21.16
N GLY A 85 -12.43 7.61 -21.24
CA GLY A 85 -12.29 6.70 -22.38
C GLY A 85 -13.47 5.76 -22.56
N ILE A 86 -14.20 5.43 -21.49
CA ILE A 86 -15.35 4.52 -21.52
C ILE A 86 -16.65 5.18 -21.99
N LEU A 87 -16.71 6.52 -22.05
CA LEU A 87 -17.90 7.24 -22.52
C LEU A 87 -18.24 6.85 -23.96
N GLY A 88 -19.54 6.69 -24.23
CA GLY A 88 -20.04 6.35 -25.56
C GLY A 88 -19.94 4.88 -25.95
N VAL A 89 -19.31 4.03 -25.13
CA VAL A 89 -19.19 2.59 -25.39
C VAL A 89 -20.54 1.90 -25.21
N LYS A 90 -20.88 0.98 -26.10
CA LYS A 90 -22.13 0.19 -26.04
C LYS A 90 -21.92 -1.12 -25.31
N VAL A 91 -23.00 -1.67 -24.75
CA VAL A 91 -22.96 -3.00 -24.12
C VAL A 91 -22.45 -4.04 -25.13
N ASN A 92 -21.52 -4.89 -24.69
CA ASN A 92 -20.75 -5.87 -25.48
C ASN A 92 -19.77 -5.29 -26.50
N GLU A 93 -19.61 -3.97 -26.58
CA GLU A 93 -18.58 -3.34 -27.40
C GLU A 93 -17.21 -3.47 -26.71
N THR A 94 -16.18 -3.71 -27.51
CA THR A 94 -14.78 -3.67 -27.07
C THR A 94 -14.11 -2.45 -27.68
N LYS A 95 -13.41 -1.68 -26.84
CA LYS A 95 -12.72 -0.44 -27.23
C LYS A 95 -11.31 -0.43 -26.66
N ASN A 96 -10.35 0.02 -27.46
CA ASN A 96 -9.01 0.36 -26.98
C ASN A 96 -8.99 1.82 -26.54
N ILE A 97 -8.49 2.05 -25.32
CA ILE A 97 -8.32 3.36 -24.71
C ILE A 97 -6.82 3.57 -24.48
N THR A 98 -6.23 4.53 -25.17
CA THR A 98 -4.84 4.96 -24.96
C THR A 98 -4.85 6.15 -24.01
N ILE A 99 -4.16 6.03 -22.89
CA ILE A 99 -4.14 6.99 -21.80
C ILE A 99 -2.70 7.50 -21.62
N PRO A 100 -2.42 8.79 -21.90
CA PRO A 100 -1.09 9.34 -21.67
C PRO A 100 -0.83 9.53 -20.16
N PRO A 101 0.44 9.68 -19.72
CA PRO A 101 0.80 9.66 -18.30
C PRO A 101 0.03 10.69 -17.45
N GLU A 102 -0.18 11.90 -17.96
CA GLU A 102 -0.91 12.99 -17.31
C GLU A 102 -2.39 12.67 -17.04
N GLU A 103 -2.95 11.68 -17.75
CA GLU A 103 -4.30 11.16 -17.55
C GLU A 103 -4.32 9.79 -16.84
N ALA A 104 -3.13 9.28 -16.45
CA ALA A 104 -2.91 8.03 -15.76
C ALA A 104 -2.27 8.27 -14.37
N TYR A 105 -1.00 7.90 -14.20
CA TYR A 105 -0.25 7.96 -12.94
C TYR A 105 0.71 9.15 -12.85
N GLY A 106 0.53 10.14 -13.73
CA GLY A 106 1.38 11.32 -13.84
C GLY A 106 2.67 11.08 -14.61
N GLU A 107 3.36 12.18 -14.89
CA GLU A 107 4.71 12.16 -15.43
C GLU A 107 5.70 11.56 -14.43
N TYR A 108 6.78 10.98 -14.96
CA TYR A 108 7.91 10.58 -14.12
C TYR A 108 8.57 11.83 -13.55
N ASP A 109 8.73 11.89 -12.23
CA ASP A 109 9.33 13.02 -11.54
C ASP A 109 10.74 12.68 -11.04
N PRO A 110 11.80 13.22 -11.65
CA PRO A 110 13.18 13.01 -11.18
C PRO A 110 13.42 13.52 -9.76
N ALA A 111 12.61 14.45 -9.25
CA ALA A 111 12.74 14.95 -7.87
C ALA A 111 12.27 13.93 -6.83
N LYS A 112 11.51 12.90 -7.24
CA LYS A 112 11.08 11.77 -6.38
C LYS A 112 12.11 10.63 -6.36
N VAL A 113 13.25 10.82 -7.01
CA VAL A 113 14.37 9.88 -7.03
C VAL A 113 15.43 10.37 -6.08
N ASN A 114 15.70 9.58 -5.03
CA ASN A 114 16.80 9.82 -4.13
C ASN A 114 17.96 8.88 -4.45
N VAL A 115 19.15 9.41 -4.64
CA VAL A 115 20.36 8.63 -4.93
C VAL A 115 21.33 8.85 -3.78
N ILE A 116 21.65 7.78 -3.09
CA ILE A 116 22.60 7.80 -1.98
C ILE A 116 23.84 6.95 -2.31
N PRO A 117 25.01 7.28 -1.76
CA PRO A 117 26.21 6.46 -1.95
C PRO A 117 25.99 5.03 -1.44
N ARG A 118 26.52 4.05 -2.17
CA ARG A 118 26.56 2.66 -1.73
C ARG A 118 27.51 2.45 -0.55
N VAL A 119 28.52 3.31 -0.43
CA VAL A 119 29.45 3.37 0.70
C VAL A 119 29.15 4.62 1.52
N PHE A 120 28.79 4.45 2.78
CA PHE A 120 28.39 5.54 3.67
C PHE A 120 28.94 5.33 5.07
N GLU A 121 29.00 6.40 5.86
CA GLU A 121 29.43 6.34 7.26
C GLU A 121 28.25 6.49 8.21
N ILE A 122 28.28 5.73 9.30
CA ILE A 122 27.37 5.89 10.43
C ILE A 122 28.16 6.11 11.72
N PRO A 123 27.63 6.87 12.69
CA PRO A 123 28.18 6.87 14.02
C PRO A 123 28.01 5.48 14.66
N ILE A 124 29.04 5.01 15.37
CA ILE A 124 28.94 3.78 16.18
C ILE A 124 28.61 4.09 17.63
N GLU A 125 28.59 5.37 18.02
CA GLU A 125 28.20 5.83 19.35
C GLU A 125 27.00 6.77 19.24
N GLU A 126 25.99 6.55 20.08
CA GLU A 126 24.80 7.41 20.17
C GLU A 126 24.65 7.89 21.61
N THR A 127 24.43 9.20 21.79
CA THR A 127 24.17 9.80 23.10
C THR A 127 22.75 10.35 23.14
N PHE A 128 21.99 9.99 24.15
CA PHE A 128 20.61 10.45 24.36
C PHE A 128 20.35 10.84 25.81
N ASN A 129 19.28 11.60 26.05
CA ASN A 129 18.88 12.03 27.38
C ASN A 129 18.48 10.81 28.21
N ARG A 130 18.98 10.70 29.44
CA ARG A 130 18.58 9.63 30.36
C ARG A 130 17.09 9.71 30.68
N THR A 131 16.61 10.92 30.92
CA THR A 131 15.25 11.20 31.38
C THR A 131 14.37 11.68 30.23
N HIS A 132 13.14 11.15 30.19
CA HIS A 132 12.11 11.49 29.23
C HIS A 132 10.80 11.79 29.94
N GLU A 133 9.94 12.55 29.26
CA GLU A 133 8.61 12.90 29.74
C GLU A 133 7.61 12.72 28.61
N MET A 134 6.46 12.11 28.89
CA MET A 134 5.37 11.98 27.92
C MET A 134 4.00 12.02 28.61
N PRO A 135 2.92 12.33 27.87
CA PRO A 135 1.57 12.31 28.42
C PRO A 135 1.19 10.92 28.97
N PRO A 136 0.41 10.83 30.06
CA PRO A 136 0.04 9.55 30.66
C PRO A 136 -0.63 8.60 29.67
N HIS A 137 -1.48 9.10 28.77
CA HIS A 137 -2.11 8.26 27.74
C HIS A 137 -1.07 7.56 26.85
N SER A 138 -0.03 8.28 26.42
CA SER A 138 1.04 7.73 25.59
C SER A 138 1.88 6.70 26.35
N PHE A 139 2.23 7.00 27.60
CA PHE A 139 2.95 6.06 28.46
C PHE A 139 2.15 4.78 28.68
N ASN A 140 0.84 4.91 28.94
CA ASN A 140 -0.05 3.78 29.23
C ASN A 140 -0.24 2.84 28.05
N MET A 141 -0.14 3.33 26.81
CA MET A 141 -0.18 2.48 25.62
C MET A 141 1.01 1.51 25.55
N THR A 142 2.13 1.85 26.21
CA THR A 142 3.37 1.05 26.18
C THR A 142 3.52 0.20 27.43
N PHE A 143 3.28 0.79 28.61
CA PHE A 143 3.59 0.17 29.91
C PHE A 143 2.35 -0.26 30.71
N GLY A 144 1.15 -0.05 30.16
CA GLY A 144 -0.11 -0.29 30.88
C GLY A 144 -0.43 0.82 31.88
N THR A 145 -1.45 0.62 32.73
CA THR A 145 -1.95 1.64 33.66
C THR A 145 -1.56 1.40 35.12
N GLU A 146 -0.89 0.29 35.40
CA GLU A 146 -0.52 -0.14 36.76
C GLU A 146 0.98 0.08 36.96
N TYR A 147 1.35 1.28 37.41
CA TYR A 147 2.71 1.63 37.77
C TYR A 147 2.75 2.70 38.85
N ALA A 148 3.85 2.75 39.62
CA ALA A 148 4.09 3.74 40.66
C ALA A 148 5.43 4.46 40.51
N VAL A 149 5.56 5.63 41.15
CA VAL A 149 6.86 6.32 41.25
C VAL A 149 7.88 5.43 41.97
N GLY A 150 9.07 5.31 41.39
CA GLY A 150 10.17 4.45 41.83
C GLY A 150 10.11 3.02 41.28
N GLU A 151 9.07 2.67 40.52
CA GLU A 151 8.94 1.34 39.93
C GLU A 151 9.83 1.19 38.70
N GLN A 152 10.48 0.02 38.60
CA GLN A 152 11.27 -0.36 37.44
C GLN A 152 10.41 -1.15 36.46
N LEU A 153 10.37 -0.73 35.20
CA LEU A 153 9.55 -1.34 34.16
C LEU A 153 10.43 -1.75 32.98
N GLN A 154 10.18 -2.93 32.41
CA GLN A 154 10.88 -3.38 31.21
C GLN A 154 10.30 -2.65 29.98
N VAL A 155 11.18 -2.17 29.10
CA VAL A 155 10.78 -1.64 27.80
C VAL A 155 10.35 -2.82 26.92
N PRO A 156 9.11 -2.83 26.39
CA PRO A 156 8.59 -3.94 25.59
C PRO A 156 9.53 -4.36 24.46
N GLU A 157 9.64 -5.66 24.24
CA GLU A 157 10.48 -6.26 23.18
C GLU A 157 11.97 -5.90 23.27
N SER A 158 12.45 -5.51 24.46
CA SER A 158 13.86 -5.21 24.69
C SER A 158 14.35 -5.69 26.06
N GLU A 159 15.67 -5.74 26.24
CA GLU A 159 16.31 -6.01 27.54
C GLU A 159 16.56 -4.74 28.37
N MET A 160 16.03 -3.59 27.93
CA MET A 160 16.19 -2.32 28.63
C MET A 160 15.12 -2.13 29.71
N TYR A 161 15.50 -1.45 30.78
CA TYR A 161 14.60 -1.06 31.87
C TYR A 161 14.55 0.46 32.02
N ILE A 162 13.42 0.96 32.49
CA ILE A 162 13.22 2.34 32.93
C ILE A 162 12.78 2.37 34.39
N ILE A 163 13.00 3.51 35.06
CA ILE A 163 12.44 3.82 36.38
C ILE A 163 11.45 4.98 36.23
N VAL A 164 10.27 4.85 36.83
CA VAL A 164 9.29 5.95 36.87
C VAL A 164 9.72 6.98 37.90
N ASP A 165 10.15 8.16 37.46
CA ASP A 165 10.70 9.19 38.36
C ASP A 165 9.60 10.05 39.00
N ASN A 166 8.56 10.38 38.23
CA ASN A 166 7.48 11.25 38.69
C ASN A 166 6.19 11.04 37.87
N ILE A 167 5.04 11.21 38.52
CA ILE A 167 3.73 11.13 37.88
C ILE A 167 2.93 12.38 38.24
N THR A 168 2.42 13.07 37.23
CA THR A 168 1.53 14.23 37.36
C THR A 168 0.25 14.00 36.56
N GLY A 169 -0.74 14.89 36.70
CA GLY A 169 -1.97 14.82 35.91
C GLY A 169 -1.75 15.01 34.40
N THR A 170 -0.60 15.57 33.98
CA THR A 170 -0.32 15.90 32.58
C THR A 170 0.84 15.11 31.99
N ALA A 171 1.67 14.47 32.81
CA ALA A 171 2.89 13.83 32.36
C ALA A 171 3.40 12.74 33.30
N VAL A 172 4.06 11.75 32.71
CA VAL A 172 4.90 10.76 33.39
C VAL A 172 6.34 11.02 33.00
N THR A 173 7.19 11.23 34.00
CA THR A 173 8.65 11.37 33.84
C THR A 173 9.30 10.04 34.21
N PHE A 174 10.21 9.56 33.37
CA PHE A 174 10.93 8.31 33.60
C PHE A 174 12.36 8.39 33.06
N SER A 175 13.23 7.57 33.62
CA SER A 175 14.65 7.52 33.27
C SER A 175 15.07 6.12 32.89
N TYR A 176 15.94 5.98 31.90
CA TYR A 176 16.56 4.69 31.60
C TYR A 176 17.43 4.22 32.76
N ASP A 177 17.22 2.98 33.17
CA ASP A 177 17.99 2.30 34.21
C ASP A 177 19.15 1.53 33.58
N LEU A 178 20.06 2.28 32.98
CA LEU A 178 21.24 1.77 32.30
C LEU A 178 22.50 2.27 33.01
N HIS A 179 23.46 1.36 33.16
CA HIS A 179 24.75 1.58 33.79
C HIS A 179 25.88 1.29 32.81
N GLU A 180 27.03 1.95 33.01
CA GLU A 180 28.22 1.68 32.20
C GLU A 180 28.60 0.19 32.26
N GLY A 181 28.80 -0.41 31.09
CA GLY A 181 29.09 -1.84 30.92
C GLY A 181 27.86 -2.71 30.60
N ASP A 182 26.64 -2.20 30.82
CA ASP A 182 25.44 -2.94 30.43
C ASP A 182 25.44 -3.19 28.92
N THR A 183 25.02 -4.40 28.53
CA THR A 183 25.04 -4.85 27.14
C THR A 183 23.76 -5.58 26.81
N PHE A 184 23.16 -5.29 25.66
CA PHE A 184 21.91 -5.90 25.21
C PHE A 184 21.89 -6.09 23.69
N PRO A 185 21.17 -7.09 23.16
CA PRO A 185 21.08 -7.33 21.72
C PRO A 185 20.27 -6.23 21.02
N PHE A 186 20.68 -5.89 19.80
CA PHE A 186 19.93 -5.03 18.90
C PHE A 186 19.40 -5.85 17.73
N SER A 187 18.09 -6.13 17.76
CA SER A 187 17.37 -6.91 16.74
C SER A 187 18.04 -8.25 16.43
N ASP A 188 18.71 -8.87 17.42
CA ASP A 188 19.50 -10.09 17.29
C ASP A 188 20.65 -10.04 16.27
N GLN A 189 21.06 -8.85 15.81
CA GLN A 189 22.10 -8.68 14.81
C GLN A 189 23.48 -8.37 15.41
N TRP A 190 23.53 -7.45 16.37
CA TRP A 190 24.73 -7.09 17.11
C TRP A 190 24.34 -6.60 18.51
N ASN A 191 25.30 -6.49 19.42
CA ASN A 191 25.05 -5.97 20.77
C ASN A 191 25.26 -4.46 20.84
N LYS A 192 24.55 -3.79 21.75
CA LYS A 192 24.85 -2.43 22.17
C LYS A 192 25.40 -2.44 23.59
N THR A 193 26.51 -1.74 23.82
CA THR A 193 27.10 -1.56 25.15
C THR A 193 26.97 -0.10 25.60
N VAL A 194 26.58 0.12 26.85
CA VAL A 194 26.64 1.44 27.50
C VAL A 194 28.09 1.77 27.82
N ILE A 195 28.65 2.78 27.14
CA ILE A 195 30.05 3.20 27.33
C ILE A 195 30.22 4.42 28.24
N ALA A 196 29.14 5.18 28.46
CA ALA A 196 29.10 6.27 29.43
C ALA A 196 27.67 6.48 29.92
N ALA A 197 27.46 6.66 31.23
CA ALA A 197 26.15 6.98 31.78
C ALA A 197 26.30 7.93 32.98
N ASN A 198 25.66 9.10 32.89
CA ASN A 198 25.59 10.05 34.00
C ASN A 198 24.13 10.38 34.34
N GLU A 199 23.91 11.39 35.18
CA GLU A 199 22.56 11.77 35.64
C GLU A 199 21.66 12.29 34.50
N THR A 200 22.22 12.81 33.41
CA THR A 200 21.47 13.48 32.34
C THR A 200 21.54 12.76 30.99
N MET A 201 22.64 12.07 30.69
CA MET A 201 22.90 11.46 29.38
C MET A 201 23.40 10.03 29.51
N ILE A 202 23.03 9.20 28.52
CA ILE A 202 23.56 7.86 28.31
C ILE A 202 24.20 7.83 26.92
N THR A 203 25.37 7.20 26.81
CA THR A 203 26.03 6.92 25.52
C THR A 203 26.13 5.42 25.31
N LEU A 204 25.54 4.94 24.21
CA LEU A 204 25.65 3.57 23.75
C LEU A 204 26.68 3.48 22.63
N ARG A 205 27.33 2.33 22.51
CA ARG A 205 28.13 1.93 21.36
C ARG A 205 27.52 0.71 20.70
N HIS A 206 27.51 0.68 19.37
CA HIS A 206 27.17 -0.49 18.59
C HIS A 206 28.40 -1.41 18.46
N ASP A 207 28.29 -2.65 18.92
CA ASP A 207 29.39 -3.63 18.96
C ASP A 207 29.36 -4.61 17.78
N PHE A 208 29.35 -4.07 16.56
CA PHE A 208 29.65 -4.83 15.34
C PHE A 208 31.13 -4.66 14.95
N ALA A 209 31.67 -5.63 14.21
CA ALA A 209 33.05 -5.67 13.75
C ALA A 209 33.17 -5.47 12.23
N VAL A 210 34.38 -5.10 11.78
CA VAL A 210 34.69 -5.11 10.34
C VAL A 210 34.51 -6.52 9.79
N GLY A 211 33.74 -6.65 8.73
CA GLY A 211 33.34 -7.91 8.11
C GLY A 211 31.93 -8.38 8.46
N ASP A 212 31.29 -7.81 9.47
CA ASP A 212 29.91 -8.14 9.81
C ASP A 212 28.96 -7.64 8.73
N ASN A 213 27.93 -8.45 8.43
CA ASN A 213 26.82 -8.06 7.58
C ASN A 213 25.60 -7.72 8.46
N ILE A 214 25.16 -6.47 8.40
CA ILE A 214 24.12 -5.90 9.24
C ILE A 214 23.03 -5.24 8.40
N ILE A 215 21.82 -5.22 8.94
CA ILE A 215 20.65 -4.52 8.42
C ILE A 215 20.37 -3.37 9.36
N LEU A 216 20.61 -2.16 8.87
CA LEU A 216 20.26 -0.96 9.63
C LEU A 216 18.74 -0.81 9.71
N PRO A 217 18.20 -0.23 10.79
CA PRO A 217 16.78 0.06 10.90
C PRO A 217 16.27 0.86 9.71
N LEU A 218 15.10 0.48 9.20
CA LEU A 218 14.43 1.11 8.05
C LEU A 218 15.13 0.95 6.70
N ASN A 219 16.32 0.36 6.65
CA ASN A 219 16.97 0.07 5.38
C ASN A 219 16.42 -1.23 4.79
N PRO A 220 15.97 -1.24 3.53
CA PRO A 220 15.49 -2.41 2.81
C PRO A 220 16.63 -3.29 2.24
N TRP A 221 17.88 -3.03 2.66
CA TRP A 221 19.07 -3.73 2.21
C TRP A 221 20.00 -4.08 3.37
N SER A 222 20.80 -5.13 3.17
CA SER A 222 21.89 -5.50 4.06
C SER A 222 23.18 -4.74 3.70
N SER A 223 24.07 -4.55 4.68
CA SER A 223 25.31 -3.80 4.53
C SER A 223 26.47 -4.48 5.24
N THR A 224 27.63 -4.55 4.58
CA THR A 224 28.86 -5.03 5.20
C THR A 224 29.61 -3.87 5.86
N VAL A 225 30.09 -4.07 7.09
CA VAL A 225 31.00 -3.13 7.77
C VAL A 225 32.39 -3.28 7.16
N THR A 226 32.86 -2.26 6.45
CA THR A 226 34.13 -2.30 5.71
C THR A 226 35.31 -1.68 6.46
N ALA A 227 35.03 -0.73 7.36
CA ALA A 227 36.03 -0.12 8.22
C ALA A 227 35.37 0.45 9.48
N ILE A 228 36.14 0.54 10.57
CA ILE A 228 35.79 1.27 11.78
C ILE A 228 36.95 2.20 12.10
N SER A 229 36.68 3.49 12.23
CA SER A 229 37.69 4.52 12.48
C SER A 229 37.16 5.54 13.48
N GLY A 230 37.77 5.58 14.66
CA GLY A 230 37.31 6.42 15.76
C GLY A 230 35.88 6.05 16.18
N LYS A 231 34.95 7.00 16.03
CA LYS A 231 33.53 6.84 16.41
C LYS A 231 32.60 6.57 15.22
N ASN A 232 33.15 6.31 14.04
CA ASN A 232 32.38 6.04 12.83
C ASN A 232 32.71 4.65 12.27
N ALA A 233 31.71 4.04 11.63
CA ALA A 233 31.88 2.87 10.80
C ALA A 233 31.54 3.20 9.35
N THR A 234 32.33 2.68 8.43
CA THR A 234 32.08 2.74 6.99
C THR A 234 31.38 1.46 6.56
N LEU A 235 30.18 1.60 6.04
CA LEU A 235 29.36 0.49 5.57
C LEU A 235 29.29 0.52 4.04
N ARG A 236 29.18 -0.67 3.44
CA ARG A 236 28.86 -0.84 2.04
C ARG A 236 27.57 -1.64 1.92
N ALA A 237 26.57 -1.08 1.26
CA ALA A 237 25.34 -1.83 0.98
C ALA A 237 25.63 -2.99 0.02
N GLU A 238 25.10 -4.17 0.30
CA GLU A 238 25.41 -5.40 -0.43
C GLU A 238 24.23 -5.94 -1.23
N GLU A 239 23.12 -6.22 -0.55
CA GLU A 239 21.98 -6.91 -1.14
C GLU A 239 20.68 -6.18 -0.78
N ILE A 240 19.87 -5.88 -1.80
CA ILE A 240 18.51 -5.40 -1.62
C ILE A 240 17.65 -6.59 -1.25
N LEU A 241 17.10 -6.56 -0.03
CA LEU A 241 16.22 -7.59 0.49
C LEU A 241 14.78 -7.34 0.02
N GLU A 242 14.40 -6.07 -0.08
CA GLU A 242 13.07 -5.63 -0.50
C GLU A 242 13.19 -4.57 -1.62
N PRO A 243 13.11 -4.97 -2.90
CA PRO A 243 13.24 -4.05 -4.03
C PRO A 243 11.99 -3.17 -4.23
N GLU A 244 10.86 -3.54 -3.63
CA GLU A 244 9.63 -2.76 -3.63
C GLU A 244 9.10 -2.62 -2.20
N ILE A 245 8.94 -1.39 -1.74
CA ILE A 245 8.51 -1.06 -0.38
C ILE A 245 7.13 -0.45 -0.43
N ARG A 246 6.17 -1.08 0.25
CA ARG A 246 4.81 -0.55 0.36
C ARG A 246 4.73 0.47 1.48
N THR A 247 4.37 1.70 1.14
CA THR A 247 4.14 2.79 2.11
C THR A 247 2.68 3.24 2.10
N PRO A 248 2.21 3.99 3.11
CA PRO A 248 0.89 4.61 3.11
C PRO A 248 0.63 5.59 1.94
N PHE A 249 1.69 5.99 1.24
CA PHE A 249 1.66 6.93 0.12
C PHE A 249 1.88 6.28 -1.25
N GLY A 250 2.16 4.97 -1.30
CA GLY A 250 2.41 4.23 -2.54
C GLY A 250 3.58 3.25 -2.41
N THR A 251 3.91 2.59 -3.51
CA THR A 251 5.08 1.71 -3.62
C THR A 251 6.30 2.52 -4.00
N MET A 252 7.40 2.36 -3.26
CA MET A 252 8.72 2.86 -3.62
C MET A 252 9.54 1.70 -4.19
N SER A 253 10.41 1.95 -5.16
CA SER A 253 11.36 0.96 -5.67
C SER A 253 12.78 1.28 -5.24
N VAL A 254 13.55 0.23 -4.98
CA VAL A 254 14.95 0.34 -4.57
C VAL A 254 15.79 -0.47 -5.55
N SER A 255 16.84 0.16 -6.06
CA SER A 255 17.82 -0.45 -6.93
C SER A 255 19.22 -0.01 -6.53
N MET A 256 20.24 -0.77 -6.95
CA MET A 256 21.61 -0.51 -6.57
C MET A 256 22.55 -0.87 -7.73
N ASN A 257 23.57 -0.04 -7.93
CA ASN A 257 24.66 -0.32 -8.85
C ASN A 257 26.00 -0.39 -8.10
N GLU A 258 27.14 -0.32 -8.78
CA GLU A 258 28.45 -0.41 -8.11
C GLU A 258 28.75 0.74 -7.14
N THR A 259 28.18 1.92 -7.37
CA THR A 259 28.52 3.15 -6.64
C THR A 259 27.39 3.71 -5.79
N ASN A 260 26.14 3.49 -6.18
CA ASN A 260 24.97 4.16 -5.63
C ASN A 260 23.81 3.20 -5.36
N ILE A 261 22.96 3.63 -4.44
CA ILE A 261 21.63 3.10 -4.18
C ILE A 261 20.63 4.15 -4.67
N THR A 262 19.64 3.72 -5.44
CA THR A 262 18.57 4.55 -5.96
C THR A 262 17.27 4.14 -5.29
N ILE A 263 16.61 5.11 -4.66
CA ILE A 263 15.29 4.97 -4.06
C ILE A 263 14.35 5.83 -4.89
N ASP A 264 13.44 5.20 -5.62
CA ASP A 264 12.50 5.87 -6.50
C ASP A 264 11.09 5.78 -5.92
N SER A 265 10.53 6.95 -5.60
CA SER A 265 9.19 7.07 -5.01
C SER A 265 8.09 7.35 -6.05
N ASN A 266 8.42 7.29 -7.34
CA ASN A 266 7.43 7.37 -8.41
C ASN A 266 6.53 6.13 -8.39
N HIS A 267 5.28 6.30 -8.83
CA HIS A 267 4.45 5.16 -9.17
C HIS A 267 5.14 4.33 -10.26
N HIS A 268 5.12 2.99 -10.18
CA HIS A 268 5.81 2.13 -11.16
C HIS A 268 5.32 2.28 -12.63
N LEU A 269 4.16 2.92 -12.83
CA LEU A 269 3.57 3.26 -14.12
C LEU A 269 3.68 4.77 -14.47
N ALA A 270 4.36 5.58 -13.64
CA ALA A 270 4.58 6.99 -13.93
C ALA A 270 5.38 7.18 -15.22
N GLY A 271 5.02 8.19 -16.02
CA GLY A 271 5.62 8.47 -17.33
C GLY A 271 5.29 7.43 -18.41
N LYS A 272 4.45 6.44 -18.14
CA LYS A 272 4.05 5.42 -19.12
C LYS A 272 2.69 5.74 -19.73
N THR A 273 2.60 5.64 -21.05
CA THR A 273 1.31 5.55 -21.74
C THR A 273 0.69 4.17 -21.51
N LEU A 274 -0.57 4.15 -21.07
CA LEU A 274 -1.31 2.93 -20.78
C LEU A 274 -2.32 2.66 -21.90
N ILE A 275 -2.41 1.41 -22.33
CA ILE A 275 -3.36 0.96 -23.34
C ILE A 275 -4.30 -0.04 -22.69
N PHE A 276 -5.57 0.32 -22.57
CA PHE A 276 -6.61 -0.57 -22.06
C PHE A 276 -7.47 -1.10 -23.20
N THR A 277 -7.54 -2.42 -23.34
CA THR A 277 -8.62 -3.07 -24.10
C THR A 277 -9.75 -3.33 -23.15
N VAL A 278 -10.88 -2.63 -23.33
CA VAL A 278 -12.03 -2.68 -22.42
C VAL A 278 -13.26 -3.20 -23.14
N THR A 279 -13.92 -4.21 -22.57
CA THR A 279 -15.19 -4.75 -23.05
C THR A 279 -16.29 -4.39 -22.05
N LEU A 280 -17.27 -3.59 -22.49
CA LEU A 280 -18.40 -3.25 -21.63
C LEU A 280 -19.34 -4.45 -21.48
N ARG A 281 -19.63 -4.85 -20.25
CA ARG A 281 -20.52 -5.98 -19.96
C ARG A 281 -21.92 -5.55 -19.58
N GLU A 282 -22.03 -4.52 -18.76
CA GLU A 282 -23.31 -4.11 -18.19
C GLU A 282 -23.32 -2.60 -17.92
N ILE A 283 -24.48 -1.97 -18.11
CA ILE A 283 -24.79 -0.65 -17.56
C ILE A 283 -25.89 -0.86 -16.53
N ILE A 284 -25.56 -0.67 -15.25
CA ILE A 284 -26.50 -0.73 -14.14
C ILE A 284 -27.14 0.65 -14.03
N ARG A 285 -28.37 0.75 -14.51
CA ARG A 285 -29.22 1.92 -14.27
C ARG A 285 -30.05 1.63 -13.05
N ASP A 286 -30.12 2.58 -12.12
CA ASP A 286 -31.11 2.55 -11.06
C ASP A 286 -32.49 2.54 -11.73
N THR A 287 -33.05 1.36 -11.96
CA THR A 287 -34.48 1.22 -12.17
C THR A 287 -35.14 1.69 -10.88
N GLU A 288 -36.11 2.60 -11.01
CA GLU A 288 -37.00 3.16 -9.98
C GLU A 288 -37.06 2.42 -8.64
N PRO A 289 -37.21 3.14 -7.51
CA PRO A 289 -37.10 2.58 -6.16
C PRO A 289 -37.97 1.33 -6.02
N LYS A 290 -37.32 0.17 -5.86
CA LYS A 290 -37.97 -1.02 -5.34
C LYS A 290 -38.44 -0.67 -3.94
N THR A 291 -39.75 -0.59 -3.77
CA THR A 291 -40.41 -0.44 -2.47
C THR A 291 -39.77 -1.36 -1.45
N GLU A 292 -39.39 -0.79 -0.31
CA GLU A 292 -38.81 -1.45 0.85
C GLU A 292 -39.47 -2.80 1.11
N ASN A 293 -38.70 -3.87 0.95
CA ASN A 293 -38.68 -5.05 1.80
C ASN A 293 -37.70 -6.04 1.19
N GLU A 294 -36.46 -6.00 1.66
CA GLU A 294 -35.73 -7.16 2.20
C GLU A 294 -34.30 -6.73 2.54
N ALA A 295 -33.95 -6.96 3.80
CA ALA A 295 -32.72 -6.52 4.42
C ALA A 295 -31.53 -7.41 4.04
N GLY A 296 -30.37 -6.77 3.88
CA GLY A 296 -29.06 -7.34 4.16
C GLY A 296 -28.42 -8.10 2.99
N VAL A 297 -27.27 -7.61 2.52
CA VAL A 297 -25.99 -8.33 2.43
C VAL A 297 -24.93 -7.41 1.80
N GLU A 298 -23.91 -7.15 2.62
CA GLU A 298 -22.48 -6.92 2.33
C GLU A 298 -22.05 -6.04 1.14
N SER A 299 -21.51 -4.87 1.51
CA SER A 299 -20.55 -4.11 0.72
C SER A 299 -19.24 -4.89 0.57
N ILE A 300 -19.01 -5.47 -0.61
CA ILE A 300 -17.66 -5.83 -1.07
C ILE A 300 -17.41 -5.02 -2.35
N ILE A 301 -16.95 -3.79 -2.16
CA ILE A 301 -16.37 -2.99 -3.23
C ILE A 301 -14.99 -3.59 -3.51
N GLY A 302 -14.82 -4.20 -4.69
CA GLY A 302 -13.50 -4.59 -5.18
C GLY A 302 -12.56 -3.38 -5.16
N LYS A 303 -11.35 -3.54 -4.61
CA LYS A 303 -10.38 -2.44 -4.54
C LYS A 303 -10.02 -1.99 -5.96
N PRO A 304 -10.24 -0.71 -6.32
CA PRO A 304 -9.78 -0.18 -7.59
C PRO A 304 -8.25 -0.11 -7.63
N PRO A 305 -7.63 -0.04 -8.83
CA PRO A 305 -6.26 0.46 -8.95
C PRO A 305 -6.21 1.83 -8.26
N HIS A 306 -5.35 1.96 -7.24
CA HIS A 306 -5.37 3.12 -6.36
C HIS A 306 -5.16 4.42 -7.15
N PRO A 307 -6.08 5.39 -7.07
CA PRO A 307 -5.78 6.73 -7.58
C PRO A 307 -4.67 7.35 -6.72
N PRO A 308 -3.79 8.19 -7.30
CA PRO A 308 -2.91 9.03 -6.50
C PRO A 308 -3.78 9.91 -5.59
N LYS A 309 -3.44 9.96 -4.30
CA LYS A 309 -3.97 11.01 -3.42
C LYS A 309 -3.49 12.34 -3.98
N THR A 310 -4.41 13.13 -4.51
CA THR A 310 -4.17 14.55 -4.78
C THR A 310 -3.82 15.22 -3.45
N GLU A 311 -2.63 15.83 -3.39
CA GLU A 311 -2.27 16.84 -2.38
C GLU A 311 -3.22 18.03 -2.43
#